data_AF-A0A7C1NGQ3-F1
#
_entry.id   AF-A0A7C1NGQ3-F1
#
_cell.length_a   1.000
_cell.length_b   1.000
_cell.length_c   1.000
_cell.angle_alpha   90.00
_cell.angle_beta   90.00
_cell.angle_gamma   90.00
#
_symmetry.space_group_name_H-M   'P 1'
#
loop_
_entity.id
_entity.type
_entity.pdbx_description
1 polymer ?
#
loop_
_entity_poly.entity_id
_entity_poly.type
_entity_poly.pdbx_seq_one_letter_code
_entity_poly.pdbx_strand_id
1 'polypeptide(L)' 'MPKLQRILRANGSVVFSVNIPLEIVEELNWKKGQELDIEIHKVRVSSFITIFKKGDELNEQEDKNDT' A
#
# COMPACT_ATOMS: atom_id res chain seq x y z
N MET A 1 1.94 1.00 15.16
CA MET A 1 1.09 0.09 14.36
C MET A 1 -0.12 0.86 13.86
N PRO A 2 -0.29 1.03 12.54
CA PRO A 2 -1.53 1.57 11.99
C PRO A 2 -2.68 0.64 12.42
N LYS A 3 -3.73 1.21 13.01
CA LYS A 3 -4.92 0.48 13.43
C LYS A 3 -6.04 0.74 12.44
N LEU A 4 -6.73 -0.33 12.05
CA LEU A 4 -7.98 -0.22 11.32
C LEU A 4 -8.96 0.61 12.16
N GLN A 5 -9.42 1.74 11.64
CA GLN A 5 -10.30 2.63 12.40
C GLN A 5 -11.76 2.25 12.21
N ARG A 6 -12.15 1.96 10.97
CA ARG A 6 -13.56 1.74 10.64
C ARG A 6 -13.71 0.90 9.39
N ILE A 7 -14.65 -0.05 9.44
CA ILE A 7 -15.21 -0.72 8.27
C ILE A 7 -16.65 -0.22 8.12
N LEU A 8 -17.00 0.25 6.94
CA LEU A 8 -18.35 0.62 6.55
C LEU A 8 -18.76 -0.20 5.32
N ARG A 9 -20.06 -0.44 5.17
CA ARG A 9 -20.64 -0.89 3.91
C ARG A 9 -21.39 0.30 3.30
N ALA A 10 -21.01 0.69 2.08
CA ALA A 10 -21.66 1.77 1.36
C ALA A 10 -21.91 1.31 -0.08
N ASN A 11 -23.16 1.39 -0.54
CA ASN A 11 -23.57 1.05 -1.91
C ASN A 11 -23.11 -0.36 -2.37
N GLY A 12 -23.18 -1.36 -1.48
CA GLY A 12 -22.75 -2.74 -1.77
C GLY A 12 -21.24 -2.97 -1.65
N SER A 13 -20.44 -1.91 -1.54
CA SER A 13 -18.99 -1.97 -1.36
C SER A 13 -18.59 -1.96 0.11
N VAL A 14 -17.53 -2.70 0.45
CA VAL A 14 -16.86 -2.60 1.75
C VAL A 14 -15.83 -1.49 1.65
N VAL A 15 -16.04 -0.43 2.43
CA VAL A 15 -15.13 0.72 2.53
C VAL A 15 -14.49 0.68 3.90
N PHE A 16 -13.16 0.73 3.96
CA PHE A 16 -12.46 0.82 5.24
C PHE A 16 -11.56 2.05 5.27
N SER A 17 -11.35 2.59 6.46
CA SER A 17 -10.43 3.70 6.70
C SER A 17 -9.33 3.28 7.66
N VAL A 18 -8.10 3.64 7.31
CA VAL A 18 -6.90 3.44 8.12
C VAL A 18 -6.26 4.79 8.36
N ASN A 19 -5.76 4.99 9.58
CA ASN A 19 -4.85 6.10 9.83
C ASN A 19 -3.48 5.71 9.27
N ILE A 20 -3.00 6.49 8.31
CA ILE A 20 -1.63 6.40 7.81
C ILE A 20 -0.81 7.44 8.59
N PRO A 21 0.27 7.04 9.28
CA PRO A 21 1.19 7.97 9.94
C PRO A 21 1.69 9.05 8.97
N LEU A 22 1.83 10.29 9.46
CA LEU A 22 2.22 11.43 8.62
C LEU A 22 3.60 11.20 7.98
N GLU A 23 4.50 10.54 8.70
CA GLU A 23 5.85 10.22 8.27
C GLU A 23 5.84 9.40 6.97
N ILE A 24 4.89 8.47 6.82
CA ILE A 24 4.73 7.65 5.60
C ILE A 24 4.19 8.51 4.45
N VAL A 25 3.26 9.42 4.74
CA VAL A 25 2.70 10.34 3.74
C VAL A 25 3.81 11.24 3.17
N GLU A 26 4.68 11.73 4.05
CA GLU A 26 5.82 12.57 3.69
C GLU A 26 6.88 11.80 2.92
N GLU A 27 7.26 10.59 3.37
CA GLU A 27 8.24 9.73 2.70
C GLU A 27 7.81 9.34 1.28
N LEU A 28 6.54 9.00 1.09
CA LEU A 28 5.98 8.68 -0.24
C LEU A 28 5.69 9.93 -1.09
N ASN A 29 5.83 11.13 -0.52
CA ASN A 29 5.37 12.40 -1.11
C ASN A 29 3.95 12.25 -1.67
N TRP A 30 3.06 11.70 -0.82
CA TRP A 30 1.69 11.38 -1.18
C TRP A 30 0.80 12.61 -0.99
N LYS A 31 0.21 13.07 -2.10
CA LYS A 31 -0.64 14.27 -2.13
C LYS A 31 -2.11 13.87 -2.14
N LYS A 32 -2.95 14.73 -1.56
CA LYS A 32 -4.40 14.57 -1.58
C LYS A 32 -4.91 14.38 -3.02
N GLY A 33 -5.69 13.32 -3.24
CA GLY A 33 -6.26 12.98 -4.54
C GLY A 33 -5.37 12.08 -5.41
N GLN A 34 -4.14 11.78 -4.96
CA GLN A 34 -3.35 10.72 -5.58
C GLN A 34 -3.85 9.35 -5.11
N GLU A 35 -4.01 8.45 -6.06
CA GLU A 35 -4.29 7.05 -5.81
C GLU A 35 -3.01 6.34 -5.35
N LEU A 36 -3.17 5.38 -4.44
CA LEU A 36 -2.12 4.46 -4.02
C LEU A 36 -2.53 3.07 -4.44
N ASP A 37 -1.56 2.30 -4.94
CA ASP A 37 -1.75 0.89 -5.22
C ASP A 37 -1.48 0.09 -3.95
N ILE A 38 -2.36 -0.85 -3.65
CA ILE A 38 -2.32 -1.65 -2.43
C ILE A 38 -2.21 -3.11 -2.82
N GLU A 39 -1.15 -3.77 -2.37
CA GLU A 39 -0.97 -5.20 -2.53
C GLU A 39 -1.09 -5.91 -1.18
N ILE A 40 -1.82 -7.03 -1.15
CA ILE A 40 -2.02 -7.84 0.04
C ILE A 40 -1.23 -9.12 -0.13
N HIS A 41 -0.18 -9.28 0.67
CA HIS A 41 0.62 -10.50 0.68
C HIS A 41 0.21 -11.40 1.85
N LYS A 42 0.12 -12.70 1.58
CA LYS A 42 -0.14 -13.73 2.59
C LYS A 42 1.02 -14.71 2.64
N VAL A 43 1.80 -14.66 3.72
CA VAL A 43 2.93 -15.57 3.94
C VAL A 43 2.61 -16.46 5.13
N ARG A 44 2.28 -17.73 4.85
CA ARG A 44 1.90 -18.75 5.83
C ARG A 44 0.75 -18.27 6.73
N VAL A 45 1.08 -17.81 7.95
CA VAL A 45 0.16 -17.36 9.00
C VAL A 45 0.05 -15.83 9.12
N SER A 46 0.88 -15.08 8.39
CA SER A 46 0.91 -13.62 8.45
C SER A 46 0.37 -13.01 7.17
N SER A 47 -0.36 -11.90 7.31
CA SER A 47 -0.77 -11.05 6.19
C SER A 47 -0.19 -9.66 6.40
N PHE A 48 0.38 -9.09 5.36
CA PHE A 48 0.85 -7.71 5.37
C PHE A 48 0.41 -6.99 4.11
N ILE A 49 0.38 -5.66 4.19
CA ILE A 49 -0.08 -4.78 3.13
C ILE A 49 1.13 -3.99 2.68
N THR A 50 1.41 -4.03 1.38
CA THR A 50 2.38 -3.15 0.73
C THR A 50 1.60 -2.04 0.04
N ILE A 51 2.06 -0.80 0.22
CA ILE A 51 1.43 0.39 -0.36
C ILE A 51 2.46 1.02 -1.28
N PHE A 52 2.12 1.15 -2.56
CA PHE A 52 2.95 1.78 -3.56
C PHE A 52 2.32 3.09 -3.99
N LYS A 53 3.17 4.05 -4.37
CA LYS A 53 2.72 5.20 -5.12
C LYS A 53 2.50 4.76 -6.57
N LYS A 54 1.33 5.08 -7.13
CA LYS A 54 1.03 4.80 -8.53
C LYS A 54 2.07 5.46 -9.44
N GLY A 55 2.81 4.65 -10.20
CA GLY A 55 3.92 5.09 -11.06
C GLY A 55 5.32 4.78 -10.53
N ASP A 56 5.46 4.28 -9.30
CA ASP A 56 6.70 3.64 -8.82
C ASP A 56 6.71 2.16 -9.28
N GLU A 57 6.66 1.93 -10.59
CA GLU A 57 7.03 0.63 -11.14
C GLU A 57 8.54 0.48 -10.90
N LEU A 58 8.90 -0.35 -9.92
CA LEU A 58 10.28 -0.76 -9.68
C LEU A 58 10.83 -1.30 -11.01
N ASN A 59 11.85 -0.63 -11.55
CA ASN A 59 12.80 -1.28 -12.45
C ASN A 59 13.33 -2.50 -11.70
N GLU A 60 12.77 -3.67 -11.98
CA GLU A 60 13.46 -4.94 -11.75
C GLU A 60 14.69 -4.88 -12.65
N GLN A 61 15.81 -4.39 -12.10
CA GLN A 61 17.11 -4.57 -12.72
C GLN A 61 17.31 -6.08 -12.84
N GLU A 62 17.26 -6.57 -14.08
CA GLU A 62 17.84 -7.85 -14.47
C GLU A 62 19.32 -7.83 -14.04
N ASP A 63 19.62 -8.28 -12.82
CA ASP A 63 20.92 -8.86 -12.49
C ASP A 63 21.04 -10.18 -13.27
N LYS A 64 21.24 -10.05 -14.60
CA LYS A 64 21.84 -11.11 -15.40
C LYS A 64 23.29 -11.19 -14.97
N ASN A 65 23.53 -12.10 -14.03
CA ASN A 65 24.85 -12.59 -13.66
C ASN A 65 25.73 -12.70 -14.92
N ASP A 66 26.82 -11.94 -14.93
CA ASP A 66 28.01 -12.24 -15.73
C ASP A 66 28.46 -13.67 -15.38
N THR A 67 28.47 -14.55 -16.36
CA THR A 67 29.29 -15.77 -16.39
C THR A 67 29.69 -16.06 -17.82
#